data_AF-A0AAX3FMH3-F1
#
_entry.id   AF-A0AAX3FMH3-F1
#
_cell.length_a   1.000
_cell.length_b   1.000
_cell.length_c   1.000
_cell.angle_alpha   90.00
_cell.angle_beta   90.00
_cell.angle_gamma   90.00
#
_symmetry.space_group_name_H-M   'P 1'
#
loop_
_entity.id
_entity.type
_entity.pdbx_description
1 polymer ?
#
loop_
_entity_poly.entity_id
_entity_poly.type
_entity_poly.pdbx_seq_one_letter_code
_entity_poly.pdbx_strand_id
1 'polypeptide(L)'
;MKPLRPYLYHAYYSWIIDNDNTPYLLVNTDYPDVDVPTEFIRDGKIILNIAPRSIGQYVVTDEAIRFNARFQGMLRDVYIPLGALEAIYAQETGDGVMFQDEPYYSEQAYHERNALSHEETTKSKAVKKKASHLKLVK
;
A
#
# COMPACT_ATOMS: atom_id res chain seq x y z
N MET A 1 -14.74 -12.40 -7.06
CA MET A 1 -14.54 -11.25 -7.97
C MET A 1 -13.31 -10.50 -7.48
N LYS A 2 -12.51 -9.93 -8.37
CA LYS A 2 -11.36 -9.10 -7.95
C LYS A 2 -11.85 -7.77 -7.35
N PRO A 3 -11.16 -7.22 -6.34
CA PRO A 3 -11.48 -5.89 -5.83
C PRO A 3 -11.24 -4.83 -6.91
N LEU A 4 -12.04 -3.76 -6.89
CA LEU A 4 -11.99 -2.69 -7.89
C LEU A 4 -10.96 -1.61 -7.51
N ARG A 5 -10.74 -1.38 -6.21
CA ARG A 5 -9.86 -0.34 -5.66
C ARG A 5 -8.48 -0.22 -6.32
N PRO A 6 -7.70 -1.31 -6.55
CA PRO A 6 -6.37 -1.17 -7.16
C PRO A 6 -6.43 -0.60 -8.58
N TYR A 7 -7.47 -0.97 -9.33
CA TYR A 7 -7.67 -0.49 -10.70
C TYR A 7 -8.03 0.99 -10.74
N LEU A 8 -8.95 1.42 -9.86
CA LEU A 8 -9.30 2.83 -9.72
C LEU A 8 -8.12 3.66 -9.25
N TYR A 9 -7.35 3.14 -8.30
CA TYR A 9 -6.13 3.77 -7.85
C TYR A 9 -5.16 4.05 -9.00
N HIS A 10 -4.84 3.03 -9.81
CA HIS A 10 -3.95 3.21 -10.95
C HIS A 10 -4.49 4.19 -11.99
N ALA A 11 -5.80 4.15 -12.25
CA ALA A 11 -6.45 5.06 -13.20
C ALA A 11 -6.34 6.52 -12.73
N TYR A 12 -6.70 6.81 -11.48
CA TYR A 12 -6.62 8.16 -10.93
C TYR A 12 -5.18 8.63 -10.72
N TYR A 13 -4.28 7.77 -10.24
CA TYR A 13 -2.86 8.11 -10.11
C TYR A 13 -2.26 8.54 -11.45
N SER A 14 -2.49 7.74 -12.51
CA SER A 14 -1.97 8.05 -13.85
C SER A 14 -2.61 9.32 -14.39
N TRP A 15 -3.93 9.48 -14.26
CA TRP A 15 -4.64 10.68 -14.70
C TRP A 15 -4.12 11.95 -14.01
N ILE A 16 -3.88 11.92 -12.68
CA ILE A 16 -3.33 13.08 -11.95
C ILE A 16 -1.93 13.42 -12.50
N ILE A 17 -1.06 12.43 -12.69
CA ILE A 17 0.31 12.63 -13.18
C ILE A 17 0.33 13.12 -14.63
N ASP A 18 -0.52 12.57 -15.50
CA ASP A 18 -0.61 12.97 -16.91
C ASP A 18 -1.09 14.43 -17.08
N ASN A 19 -1.73 14.99 -16.05
CA ASN A 19 -2.15 16.39 -15.99
C ASN A 19 -1.16 17.29 -15.21
N ASP A 20 0.08 16.83 -14.99
CA ASP A 20 1.13 17.56 -14.28
C ASP A 20 0.76 17.97 -12.83
N ASN A 21 -0.19 17.27 -12.22
CA ASN A 21 -0.62 17.52 -10.84
C ASN A 21 0.08 16.58 -9.83
N THR A 22 0.01 16.94 -8.56
CA THR A 22 0.66 16.22 -7.45
C THR A 22 -0.33 15.27 -6.77
N PRO A 23 -0.18 13.93 -6.90
CA PRO A 23 -1.09 12.97 -6.28
C PRO A 23 -0.88 12.87 -4.77
N TYR A 24 -1.95 13.12 -4.02
CA TYR A 24 -2.04 13.00 -2.58
C TYR A 24 -2.96 11.83 -2.21
N LEU A 25 -2.54 11.05 -1.23
CA LEU A 25 -3.35 9.98 -0.62
C LEU A 25 -3.93 10.45 0.71
N LEU A 26 -5.20 10.18 0.94
CA LEU A 26 -5.82 10.22 2.27
C LEU A 26 -5.91 8.80 2.81
N VAL A 27 -5.30 8.56 3.97
CA VAL A 27 -5.15 7.21 4.55
C VAL A 27 -5.72 7.17 5.96
N ASN A 28 -6.54 6.16 6.23
CA ASN A 28 -6.99 5.78 7.58
C ASN A 28 -5.87 5.06 8.32
N THR A 29 -5.33 5.66 9.39
CA THR A 29 -4.21 5.06 10.13
C THR A 29 -4.62 4.04 11.17
N ASP A 30 -5.92 3.95 11.46
CA ASP A 30 -6.46 2.95 12.38
C ASP A 30 -6.65 1.58 11.71
N TYR A 31 -6.51 1.51 10.38
CA TYR A 31 -6.62 0.25 9.64
C TYR A 31 -5.43 -0.68 9.96
N PRO A 32 -5.64 -2.00 10.08
CA PRO A 32 -4.58 -2.94 10.46
C PRO A 32 -3.32 -2.87 9.58
N ASP A 33 -2.16 -2.97 10.21
CA ASP A 33 -0.82 -2.99 9.58
C ASP A 33 -0.43 -1.73 8.78
N VAL A 34 -1.15 -0.60 8.91
CA VAL A 34 -0.65 0.68 8.38
C VAL A 34 0.66 1.04 9.09
N ASP A 35 1.73 1.24 8.32
CA ASP A 35 3.04 1.65 8.81
C ASP A 35 3.43 2.99 8.16
N VAL A 36 3.26 4.04 8.95
CA VAL A 36 3.55 5.43 8.58
C VAL A 36 4.15 6.14 9.80
N PRO A 37 4.93 7.22 9.61
CA PRO A 37 5.48 7.95 10.75
C PRO A 37 4.36 8.63 11.55
N THR A 38 4.19 8.17 12.80
CA THR A 38 3.01 8.47 13.63
C THR A 38 2.93 9.93 14.07
N GLU A 39 4.07 10.65 14.06
CA GLU A 39 4.15 12.06 14.42
C GLU A 39 3.38 13.00 13.46
N PHE A 40 3.09 12.54 12.24
CA PHE A 40 2.31 13.27 11.23
C PHE A 40 0.83 12.89 11.21
N ILE A 41 0.39 11.97 12.06
CA ILE A 41 -1.02 11.55 12.14
C ILE A 41 -1.86 12.66 12.79
N ARG A 42 -3.03 12.91 12.23
CA ARG A 42 -4.04 13.85 12.74
C ARG A 42 -5.41 13.19 12.63
N ASP A 43 -6.12 13.08 13.76
CA ASP A 43 -7.47 12.53 13.84
C ASP A 43 -7.62 11.14 13.18
N GLY A 44 -6.65 10.25 13.41
CA GLY A 44 -6.64 8.90 12.82
C GLY A 44 -6.39 8.88 11.31
N LYS A 45 -5.95 10.00 10.72
CA LYS A 45 -5.63 10.14 9.30
C LYS A 45 -4.21 10.62 9.07
N ILE A 46 -3.70 10.31 7.89
CA ILE A 46 -2.49 10.91 7.34
C ILE A 46 -2.70 11.23 5.85
N ILE A 47 -2.11 12.34 5.41
CA ILE A 47 -2.08 12.73 4.00
C ILE A 47 -0.66 12.57 3.47
N LEU A 48 -0.50 11.86 2.36
CA LEU A 48 0.81 11.48 1.82
C LEU A 48 0.96 11.91 0.36
N ASN A 49 2.02 12.66 0.06
CA ASN A 49 2.41 13.00 -1.31
C ASN A 49 3.11 11.80 -1.95
N ILE A 50 2.56 11.30 -3.06
CA ILE A 50 3.13 10.17 -3.82
C ILE A 50 3.53 10.55 -5.24
N ALA A 51 3.81 11.83 -5.50
CA ALA A 51 4.40 12.24 -6.77
C ALA A 51 5.74 11.52 -6.98
N PRO A 52 6.09 11.09 -8.21
CA PRO A 52 7.32 10.35 -8.49
C PRO A 52 8.59 11.02 -7.96
N ARG A 53 8.62 12.36 -7.91
CA ARG A 53 9.74 13.15 -7.37
C ARG A 53 9.88 13.12 -5.84
N SER A 54 8.81 12.74 -5.12
CA SER A 54 8.71 12.80 -3.66
C SER A 54 9.01 11.46 -2.98
N ILE A 55 8.97 10.36 -3.73
CA ILE A 55 9.05 8.99 -3.22
C ILE A 55 10.09 8.16 -3.96
N GLY A 56 10.56 7.08 -3.32
CA GLY A 56 11.41 6.06 -3.92
C GLY A 56 10.89 4.65 -3.64
N GLN A 57 11.39 3.66 -4.41
CA GLN A 57 11.02 2.24 -4.26
C GLN A 57 9.49 2.02 -4.24
N TYR A 58 8.79 2.76 -5.08
CA TYR A 58 7.34 2.72 -5.16
C TYR A 58 6.86 1.41 -5.78
N VAL A 59 6.04 0.68 -5.02
CA VAL A 59 5.45 -0.60 -5.41
C VAL A 59 3.98 -0.59 -5.00
N VAL A 60 3.13 -0.99 -5.92
CA VAL A 60 1.69 -1.14 -5.69
C VAL A 60 1.32 -2.56 -6.06
N THR A 61 0.56 -3.19 -5.19
CA THR A 61 0.02 -4.54 -5.37
C THR A 61 -1.48 -4.51 -5.15
N ASP A 62 -2.14 -5.64 -5.39
CA ASP A 62 -3.57 -5.78 -5.09
C ASP A 62 -3.87 -5.67 -3.58
N GLU A 63 -2.87 -5.73 -2.70
CA GLU A 63 -3.06 -5.69 -1.23
C GLU A 63 -2.58 -4.38 -0.60
N ALA A 64 -1.50 -3.78 -1.11
CA ALA A 64 -0.87 -2.62 -0.47
C ALA A 64 -0.05 -1.74 -1.44
N ILE A 65 0.11 -0.49 -1.02
CA ILE A 65 1.05 0.51 -1.56
C ILE A 65 2.25 0.58 -0.63
N ARG A 66 3.46 0.57 -1.22
CA ARG A 66 4.74 0.64 -0.51
C ARG A 66 5.65 1.63 -1.19
N PHE A 67 6.34 2.44 -0.41
CA PHE A 67 7.38 3.33 -0.91
C PHE A 67 8.26 3.78 0.26
N ASN A 68 9.33 4.50 -0.04
CA ASN A 68 10.03 5.30 0.94
C ASN A 68 9.93 6.78 0.61
N ALA A 69 9.91 7.61 1.66
CA ALA A 69 9.82 9.05 1.56
C ALA A 69 10.60 9.71 2.69
N ARG A 70 10.91 11.00 2.52
CA ARG A 70 11.58 11.80 3.55
C ARG A 70 10.56 12.55 4.39
N PHE A 71 10.59 12.31 5.69
CA PHE A 71 9.81 13.01 6.69
C PHE A 71 10.77 13.83 7.55
N GLN A 72 10.69 15.16 7.49
CA GLN A 72 11.65 16.07 8.13
C GLN A 72 13.12 15.70 7.81
N GLY A 73 13.38 15.31 6.56
CA GLY A 73 14.73 14.92 6.09
C GLY A 73 15.15 13.49 6.41
N MET A 74 14.43 12.77 7.28
CA MET A 74 14.68 11.36 7.59
C MET A 74 13.97 10.45 6.59
N LEU A 75 14.71 9.52 5.97
CA LEU A 75 14.11 8.48 5.12
C LEU A 75 13.32 7.49 5.99
N ARG A 76 12.08 7.22 5.60
CA ARG A 76 11.20 6.23 6.21
C ARG A 76 10.57 5.37 5.13
N ASP A 77 10.43 4.09 5.41
CA ASP A 77 9.56 3.22 4.63
C ASP A 77 8.11 3.48 5.04
N VAL A 78 7.20 3.33 4.08
CA VAL A 78 5.77 3.50 4.22
C VAL A 78 5.08 2.27 3.66
N TYR A 79 4.13 1.73 4.41
CA TYR A 79 3.28 0.62 4.01
C TYR A 79 1.82 0.95 4.28
N ILE A 80 1.00 0.91 3.23
CA ILE A 80 -0.41 1.27 3.27
C ILE A 80 -1.20 0.13 2.64
N PRO A 81 -1.89 -0.72 3.43
CA PRO A 81 -2.90 -1.62 2.90
C PRO A 81 -3.92 -0.84 2.06
N LEU A 82 -4.35 -1.38 0.93
CA LEU A 82 -5.34 -0.69 0.09
C LEU A 82 -6.68 -0.52 0.81
N GLY A 83 -6.97 -1.33 1.83
CA GLY A 83 -8.12 -1.12 2.72
C GLY A 83 -8.09 0.18 3.50
N ALA A 84 -6.90 0.66 3.85
CA ALA A 84 -6.67 1.91 4.56
C ALA A 84 -6.80 3.14 3.66
N LEU A 85 -6.79 2.97 2.34
CA LEU A 85 -6.81 4.08 1.39
C LEU A 85 -8.24 4.62 1.21
N GLU A 86 -8.49 5.83 1.71
CA GLU A 86 -9.80 6.48 1.63
C GLU A 86 -9.96 7.33 0.38
N ALA A 87 -8.89 8.01 -0.05
CA ALA A 87 -8.95 8.85 -1.25
C ALA A 87 -7.60 8.98 -1.95
N ILE A 88 -7.67 9.29 -3.26
CA ILE A 88 -6.56 9.84 -4.04
C ILE A 88 -7.05 11.07 -4.77
N TYR A 89 -6.28 12.17 -4.72
CA TYR A 89 -6.63 13.43 -5.35
C TYR A 89 -5.42 14.26 -5.75
N ALA A 90 -5.61 15.18 -6.70
CA ALA A 90 -4.63 16.19 -7.09
C ALA A 90 -4.56 17.28 -6.01
N GLN A 91 -3.37 17.55 -5.47
CA GLN A 91 -3.16 18.59 -4.45
C GLN A 91 -3.62 19.97 -4.92
N GLU A 92 -3.43 20.27 -6.19
CA GLU A 92 -3.62 21.59 -6.80
C GLU A 92 -5.11 21.94 -6.98
N THR A 93 -5.93 20.97 -7.38
CA THR A 93 -7.34 21.18 -7.72
C THR A 93 -8.31 20.57 -6.72
N GLY A 94 -7.88 19.56 -5.96
CA GLY A 94 -8.74 18.73 -5.14
C GLY A 94 -9.49 17.64 -5.92
N ASP A 95 -9.31 17.55 -7.24
CA ASP A 95 -9.99 16.54 -8.07
C ASP A 95 -9.42 15.15 -7.83
N GLY A 96 -10.30 14.15 -7.75
CA GLY A 96 -9.90 12.80 -7.43
C GLY A 96 -11.08 11.88 -7.18
N VAL A 97 -10.87 10.87 -6.34
CA VAL A 97 -11.91 9.92 -5.94
C VAL A 97 -11.80 9.56 -4.46
N MET A 98 -12.96 9.42 -3.83
CA MET A 98 -13.13 8.75 -2.54
C MET A 98 -13.47 7.28 -2.82
N PHE A 99 -12.64 6.37 -2.33
CA PHE A 99 -12.86 4.94 -2.53
C PHE A 99 -14.08 4.47 -1.75
N GLN A 100 -14.89 3.63 -2.39
CA GLN A 100 -16.04 3.01 -1.75
C GLN A 100 -15.60 1.82 -0.89
N ASP A 101 -16.41 1.50 0.11
CA ASP A 101 -16.21 0.29 0.90
C ASP A 101 -16.36 -0.96 0.04
N GLU A 102 -15.37 -1.83 0.11
CA GLU A 102 -15.39 -3.14 -0.55
C GLU A 102 -15.23 -4.23 0.50
N PRO A 103 -16.12 -5.26 0.54
CA PRO A 103 -16.03 -6.33 1.52
C PRO A 103 -14.67 -7.03 1.57
N TYR A 104 -13.98 -7.10 0.43
CA TYR A 104 -12.62 -7.64 0.31
C TYR A 104 -11.62 -6.91 1.22
N TYR A 105 -11.77 -5.59 1.40
CA TYR A 105 -10.89 -4.79 2.23
C TYR A 105 -11.43 -4.51 3.63
N SER A 106 -12.50 -5.18 4.06
CA SER A 106 -12.90 -5.11 5.47
C SER A 106 -11.76 -5.60 6.38
N GLU A 107 -11.63 -5.01 7.57
CA GLU A 107 -10.57 -5.38 8.53
C GLU A 107 -10.60 -6.88 8.85
N GLN A 108 -11.80 -7.43 9.04
CA GLN A 108 -12.00 -8.86 9.27
C GLN A 108 -11.44 -9.71 8.12
N ALA A 109 -11.81 -9.40 6.88
CA ALA A 109 -11.32 -10.13 5.71
C ALA A 109 -9.81 -9.97 5.52
N TYR A 110 -9.24 -8.80 5.87
CA TYR A 110 -7.81 -8.55 5.81
C TYR A 110 -7.05 -9.42 6.82
N HIS A 111 -7.49 -9.49 8.07
CA HIS A 111 -6.91 -10.37 9.08
C HIS A 111 -6.96 -11.84 8.68
N GLU A 112 -8.10 -12.30 8.12
CA GLU A 112 -8.24 -13.68 7.63
C GLU A 112 -7.24 -14.00 6.51
N ARG A 113 -7.07 -13.10 5.53
CA ARG A 113 -6.08 -13.28 4.45
C ARG A 113 -4.64 -13.28 4.96
N ASN A 114 -4.31 -12.39 5.90
CA ASN A 114 -2.99 -12.33 6.48
C ASN A 114 -2.67 -13.59 7.30
N ALA A 115 -3.64 -14.13 8.04
CA ALA A 115 -3.47 -15.39 8.78
C ALA A 115 -3.18 -16.56 7.84
N LEU A 116 -3.97 -16.71 6.76
CA LEU A 116 -3.78 -17.76 5.75
C LEU A 116 -2.41 -17.66 5.07
N SER A 117 -1.99 -16.45 4.70
CA SER A 117 -0.68 -16.20 4.05
C SER A 117 0.50 -16.58 4.94
N HIS A 118 0.39 -16.37 6.26
CA HIS A 118 1.42 -16.79 7.22
C HIS A 118 1.50 -18.31 7.36
N GLU A 119 0.37 -19.01 7.35
CA GLU A 119 0.34 -20.49 7.37
C GLU A 119 0.94 -21.11 6.10
N GLU A 120 0.67 -20.55 4.93
CA GLU A 120 1.25 -21.05 3.68
C GLU A 120 2.76 -20.82 3.61
N THR A 121 3.23 -19.66 4.09
CA THR A 121 4.66 -19.33 4.13
C THR A 121 5.42 -20.26 5.07
N THR A 122 4.85 -20.61 6.23
CA THR A 122 5.47 -21.55 7.18
C THR A 122 5.53 -22.98 6.61
N LYS A 123 4.44 -23.45 5.98
CA LYS A 123 4.42 -24.76 5.30
C LYS A 123 5.42 -24.82 4.14
N SER A 124 5.50 -23.79 3.30
CA SER A 124 6.44 -23.72 2.16
C SER A 124 7.91 -23.71 2.59
N LYS A 125 8.25 -22.96 3.66
CA LYS A 125 9.61 -22.98 4.24
C LYS A 125 9.97 -24.35 4.83
N ALA A 126 9.01 -25.06 5.44
CA ALA A 126 9.22 -26.41 5.96
C ALA A 126 9.47 -27.45 4.85
N VAL A 127 8.78 -27.33 3.70
CA VAL A 127 8.99 -28.19 2.52
C VAL A 127 10.35 -27.90 1.87
N LYS A 128 10.72 -26.63 1.69
CA LYS A 128 12.02 -26.25 1.07
C LYS A 128 13.24 -26.70 1.89
N LYS A 129 13.17 -26.71 3.23
CA LYS A 129 14.24 -27.26 4.09
C LYS A 129 14.54 -28.75 3.83
N LYS A 130 13.58 -29.52 3.32
CA LYS A 130 13.78 -30.96 3.01
C LYS A 130 14.38 -31.21 1.61
N ALA A 131 14.38 -30.23 0.71
CA ALA A 131 14.75 -30.40 -0.70
C ALA A 131 16.10 -29.76 -1.08
N SER A 132 16.91 -29.31 -0.11
CA SER A 132 18.22 -28.73 -0.41
C SER A 132 19.27 -29.81 -0.71
N HIS A 133 19.53 -30.07 -1.98
CA HIS A 133 20.80 -30.68 -2.42
C HIS A 133 21.15 -30.24 -3.85
N LEU A 134 21.38 -28.95 -4.06
CA LEU A 134 22.02 -28.48 -5.30
C LEU A 134 23.51 -28.85 -5.23
N LYS A 135 23.93 -29.83 -6.02
CA LYS A 135 25.34 -30.17 -6.22
C LYS A 135 25.92 -29.26 -7.30
N LEU A 136 27.02 -28.59 -6.96
CA LEU A 136 27.83 -27.84 -7.90
C LEU A 136 28.48 -28.82 -8.89
N VAL A 137 28.25 -28.61 -10.19
CA VAL A 137 28.97 -29.33 -11.25
C VAL A 137 30.17 -28.47 -11.65
N LYS A 138 31.36 -29.08 -11.64
CA LYS A 138 32.65 -28.44 -11.96
C LYS A 138 32.90 -28.44 -13.46
#